data_AF-A0A6L0XUF3-F1
#
_entry.id   AF-A0A6L0XUF3-F1
#
_cell.length_a   1.000
_cell.length_b   1.000
_cell.length_c   1.000
_cell.angle_alpha   90.00
_cell.angle_beta   90.00
_cell.angle_gamma   90.00
#
_symmetry.space_group_name_H-M   'P 1'
#
loop_
_entity.id
_entity.type
_entity.pdbx_description
1 polymer ?
#
loop_
_entity_poly.entity_id
_entity_poly.type
_entity_poly.pdbx_seq_one_letter_code
_entity_poly.pdbx_strand_id
1 'polypeptide(L)'
;MGGIPKRRAEAQRRSMLKNLQLISFTDQSAEEQEMCVRQLYDTDISTLEECLLQVTHVCITHPNPNAQELLHNFMLWLAGRSLNIALRLAWTVDAVSAFYSSTGFAGRLKHIHDKLESYAINQGQPAVPSDSTSGGDGSRTSSDPEEGLGDVDASVVQRKEVRLKLYNDERTFVTTLTNLSNTLRFFPDRNYRKDELRRGLRVLNQRLESMRLVHPLCTSSESVQWIVNISVEDCTVFSSRERAPCLIRYEVIVDDTATMQDPTVTRLRQPDGRFRVRADSDEIFVPAPPPGSEPRAAPLVEASGSGAVEDASPEALQCLHAVFGESKKARMARVRKSSPWGAHPNWSMNAMIVKAGDDLRQEELALQLIHTFQCIWQEAGLTVRVKPYAALPTHRDCGLLEVIEDSASMDSIKKATRVSSIYNYYLKAYDGEDSVLYRKAQQNFVESMAGYSIISYILQIKDRHNGNLMIRRDGSLVHIDFGFLFVTSPGGLNFESAPFKLSQELIDVMGGASSDAFNYFRILVYEALAAARERCEDILALVSILTPNNAMPCFGADPGAAVRQLRGRFRDDLLSEADYAVYAKELIVNSADNWRTRRYDQFQSLQNGIL
;
A
#
# COMPACT_ATOMS: atom_id res chain seq x y z
N MET A 1 -0.66 27.36 12.48
CA MET A 1 0.76 27.26 12.02
C MET A 1 1.07 26.00 11.17
N GLY A 2 0.12 25.08 10.89
CA GLY A 2 0.40 23.86 10.11
C GLY A 2 0.39 23.96 8.58
N GLY A 3 0.28 25.17 7.98
CA GLY A 3 0.04 25.34 6.54
C GLY A 3 1.28 25.51 5.65
N ILE A 4 2.41 25.93 6.19
CA ILE A 4 3.64 26.20 5.41
C ILE A 4 4.36 24.91 4.97
N PRO A 5 4.51 23.87 5.83
CA PRO A 5 5.17 22.64 5.43
C PRO A 5 4.40 21.86 4.35
N LYS A 6 3.07 21.83 4.44
CA LYS A 6 2.20 21.14 3.48
C LYS A 6 2.27 21.75 2.07
N ARG A 7 2.16 23.08 1.98
CA ARG A 7 2.27 23.80 0.69
C ARG A 7 3.62 23.61 0.00
N ARG A 8 4.71 23.46 0.77
CA ARG A 8 6.04 23.19 0.22
C ARG A 8 6.11 21.78 -0.38
N ALA A 9 5.64 20.77 0.35
CA ALA A 9 5.61 19.39 -0.12
C ALA A 9 4.73 19.24 -1.38
N GLU A 10 3.58 19.92 -1.42
CA GLU A 10 2.69 19.99 -2.60
C GLU A 10 3.40 20.59 -3.82
N ALA A 11 4.10 21.70 -3.65
CA ALA A 11 4.84 22.36 -4.73
C ALA A 11 6.00 21.46 -5.23
N GLN A 12 6.72 20.82 -4.32
CA GLN A 12 7.78 19.87 -4.66
C GLN A 12 7.23 18.66 -5.42
N ARG A 13 6.12 18.05 -4.97
CA ARG A 13 5.48 16.92 -5.66
C ARG A 13 5.10 17.29 -7.10
N ARG A 14 4.47 18.45 -7.29
CA ARG A 14 4.09 18.93 -8.65
C ARG A 14 5.30 19.19 -9.53
N SER A 15 6.34 19.83 -8.99
CA SER A 15 7.59 20.06 -9.72
C SER A 15 8.25 18.75 -10.12
N MET A 16 8.30 17.78 -9.21
CA MET A 16 8.85 16.44 -9.46
C MET A 16 8.06 15.70 -10.55
N LEU A 17 6.74 15.67 -10.47
CA LEU A 17 5.89 15.01 -11.49
C LEU A 17 6.07 15.63 -12.87
N LYS A 18 6.12 16.97 -12.94
CA LYS A 18 6.39 17.69 -14.18
C LYS A 18 7.76 17.31 -14.76
N ASN A 19 8.80 17.28 -13.92
CA ASN A 19 10.13 16.88 -14.35
C ASN A 19 10.16 15.42 -14.86
N LEU A 20 9.51 14.50 -14.15
CA LEU A 20 9.40 13.09 -14.60
C LEU A 20 8.63 12.95 -15.91
N GLN A 21 7.59 13.75 -16.14
CA GLN A 21 6.90 13.79 -17.43
C GLN A 21 7.82 14.29 -18.55
N LEU A 22 8.49 15.43 -18.34
CA LEU A 22 9.42 15.99 -19.33
C LEU A 22 10.58 15.04 -19.65
N ILE A 23 11.04 14.26 -18.67
CA ILE A 23 12.02 13.18 -18.90
C ILE A 23 11.40 12.04 -19.70
N SER A 24 10.19 11.59 -19.35
CA SER A 24 9.56 10.42 -19.97
C SER A 24 9.18 10.63 -21.44
N PHE A 25 8.80 11.86 -21.82
CA PHE A 25 8.42 12.19 -23.20
C PHE A 25 9.65 12.61 -24.04
N THR A 26 9.74 12.10 -25.27
CA THR A 26 10.88 12.27 -26.18
C THR A 26 10.89 13.59 -26.95
N ASP A 27 9.93 14.47 -26.71
CA ASP A 27 9.79 15.75 -27.44
C ASP A 27 10.70 16.85 -26.89
N GLN A 28 11.47 16.58 -25.83
CA GLN A 28 12.42 17.50 -25.22
C GLN A 28 13.85 17.24 -25.72
N SER A 29 14.68 18.28 -25.71
CA SER A 29 16.11 18.13 -26.04
C SER A 29 16.83 17.28 -24.98
N ALA A 30 17.94 16.64 -25.34
CA ALA A 30 18.73 15.87 -24.38
C ALA A 30 19.24 16.72 -23.20
N GLU A 31 19.52 18.00 -23.45
CA GLU A 31 19.97 18.99 -22.45
C GLU A 31 18.84 19.34 -21.46
N GLU A 32 17.61 19.50 -21.96
CA GLU A 32 16.42 19.74 -21.13
C GLU A 32 16.12 18.53 -20.23
N GLN A 33 16.23 17.32 -20.77
CA GLN A 33 16.05 16.08 -20.02
C GLN A 33 17.11 15.95 -18.91
N GLU A 34 18.37 16.22 -19.22
CA GLU A 34 19.46 16.23 -18.23
C GLU A 34 19.21 17.25 -17.11
N MET A 35 18.79 18.47 -17.46
CA MET A 35 18.45 19.50 -16.47
C MET A 35 17.29 19.04 -15.57
N CYS A 36 16.26 18.41 -16.13
CA CYS A 36 15.15 17.84 -15.36
C CYS A 36 15.62 16.76 -14.39
N VAL A 37 16.53 15.86 -14.80
CA VAL A 37 17.10 14.83 -13.92
C VAL A 37 17.88 15.46 -12.77
N ARG A 38 18.68 16.49 -13.04
CA ARG A 38 19.42 17.22 -12.00
C ARG A 38 18.49 17.85 -10.97
N GLN A 39 17.39 18.43 -11.40
CA GLN A 39 16.37 19.00 -10.49
C GLN A 39 15.67 17.93 -9.61
N LEU A 40 15.68 16.65 -10.00
CA LEU A 40 15.13 15.60 -9.13
C LEU A 40 15.95 15.44 -7.83
N TYR A 41 17.25 15.74 -7.84
CA TYR A 41 18.09 15.68 -6.64
C TYR A 41 17.72 16.71 -5.56
N ASP A 42 17.05 17.79 -5.95
CA ASP A 42 16.58 18.85 -5.04
C ASP A 42 15.23 18.51 -4.38
N THR A 43 14.63 17.36 -4.74
CA THR A 43 13.35 16.92 -4.19
C THR A 43 13.55 16.16 -2.88
N ASP A 44 12.71 16.44 -1.89
CA ASP A 44 12.74 15.76 -0.59
C ASP A 44 12.51 14.24 -0.78
N ILE A 45 13.27 13.43 -0.04
CA ILE A 45 13.26 11.96 -0.15
C ILE A 45 11.85 11.38 0.05
N SER A 46 11.08 11.92 1.00
CA SER A 46 9.71 11.49 1.27
C SER A 46 8.79 11.70 0.07
N THR A 47 9.01 12.75 -0.72
CA THR A 47 8.23 13.02 -1.94
C THR A 47 8.66 12.12 -3.08
N LEU A 48 9.96 11.82 -3.19
CA LEU A 48 10.47 10.84 -4.17
C LEU A 48 9.98 9.42 -3.89
N GLU A 49 9.87 9.05 -2.61
CA GLU A 49 9.37 7.75 -2.16
C GLU A 49 7.93 7.47 -2.64
N GLU A 50 7.10 8.50 -2.72
CA GLU A 50 5.71 8.39 -3.20
C GLU A 50 5.62 8.05 -4.69
N CYS A 51 6.70 8.24 -5.46
CA CYS A 51 6.75 8.06 -6.92
C CYS A 51 7.81 7.04 -7.37
N LEU A 52 8.24 6.12 -6.49
CA LEU A 52 9.25 5.10 -6.84
C LEU A 52 8.84 4.23 -8.03
N LEU A 53 7.54 3.96 -8.21
CA LEU A 53 7.03 3.24 -9.37
C LEU A 53 7.39 3.96 -10.69
N GLN A 54 7.11 5.27 -10.77
CA GLN A 54 7.41 6.12 -11.92
C GLN A 54 8.92 6.30 -12.11
N VAL A 55 9.66 6.58 -11.03
CA VAL A 55 11.12 6.73 -11.08
C VAL A 55 11.76 5.46 -11.62
N THR A 56 11.36 4.29 -11.10
CA THR A 56 11.89 3.00 -11.53
C THR A 56 11.57 2.72 -12.99
N HIS A 57 10.33 2.97 -13.39
CA HIS A 57 9.90 2.82 -14.77
C HIS A 57 10.75 3.65 -15.72
N VAL A 58 10.88 4.95 -15.49
CA VAL A 58 11.65 5.86 -16.35
C VAL A 58 13.12 5.44 -16.42
N CYS A 59 13.74 5.07 -15.29
CA CYS A 59 15.13 4.58 -15.28
C CYS A 59 15.34 3.31 -16.12
N ILE A 60 14.33 2.43 -16.18
CA ILE A 60 14.40 1.19 -16.96
C ILE A 60 14.09 1.43 -18.43
N THR A 61 13.10 2.26 -18.76
CA THR A 61 12.52 2.31 -20.12
C THR A 61 13.03 3.48 -20.97
N HIS A 62 13.78 4.43 -20.41
CA HIS A 62 14.24 5.61 -21.14
C HIS A 62 15.03 5.22 -22.41
N PRO A 63 14.71 5.81 -23.59
CA PRO A 63 15.34 5.44 -24.86
C PRO A 63 16.72 6.07 -25.07
N ASN A 64 16.97 7.26 -24.51
CA ASN A 64 18.25 7.97 -24.68
C ASN A 64 19.32 7.43 -23.70
N PRO A 65 20.48 6.92 -24.18
CA PRO A 65 21.56 6.40 -23.34
C PRO A 65 22.19 7.43 -22.39
N ASN A 66 22.32 8.69 -22.78
CA ASN A 66 22.95 9.73 -21.93
C ASN A 66 22.07 10.04 -20.72
N ALA A 67 20.77 10.26 -20.96
CA ALA A 67 19.80 10.46 -19.89
C ALA A 67 19.65 9.19 -19.01
N GLN A 68 19.81 8.00 -19.61
CA GLN A 68 19.77 6.73 -18.88
C GLN A 68 20.91 6.64 -17.84
N GLU A 69 22.13 7.11 -18.17
CA GLU A 69 23.23 7.13 -17.20
C GLU A 69 22.93 8.04 -16.01
N LEU A 70 22.40 9.23 -16.26
CA LEU A 70 21.99 10.18 -15.22
C LEU A 70 20.87 9.64 -14.33
N LEU A 71 19.86 9.02 -14.95
CA LEU A 71 18.74 8.37 -14.26
C LEU A 71 19.21 7.17 -13.43
N HIS A 72 20.14 6.37 -13.96
CA HIS A 72 20.73 5.27 -13.24
C HIS A 72 21.49 5.77 -12.01
N ASN A 73 22.33 6.80 -12.16
CA ASN A 73 23.01 7.44 -11.04
C ASN A 73 22.02 7.99 -10.02
N PHE A 74 20.91 8.60 -10.46
CA PHE A 74 19.85 9.09 -9.58
C PHE A 74 19.17 7.96 -8.78
N MET A 75 18.83 6.85 -9.44
CA MET A 75 18.27 5.67 -8.77
C MET A 75 19.24 5.09 -7.72
N LEU A 76 20.53 5.01 -8.04
CA LEU A 76 21.55 4.53 -7.10
C LEU A 76 21.78 5.51 -5.95
N TRP A 77 21.72 6.82 -6.21
CA TRP A 77 21.73 7.85 -5.18
C TRP A 77 20.56 7.68 -4.21
N LEU A 78 19.34 7.44 -4.71
CA LEU A 78 18.17 7.15 -3.90
C LEU A 78 18.38 5.90 -3.01
N ALA A 79 18.86 4.81 -3.60
CA ALA A 79 19.15 3.56 -2.87
C ALA A 79 20.21 3.76 -1.78
N GLY A 80 21.20 4.63 -2.00
CA GLY A 80 22.22 4.96 -1.00
C GLY A 80 21.68 5.78 0.18
N ARG A 81 20.57 6.52 0.00
CA ARG A 81 20.00 7.43 1.01
C ARG A 81 19.02 6.78 1.97
N SER A 82 18.38 5.68 1.57
CA SER A 82 17.45 4.94 2.41
C SER A 82 17.53 3.44 2.12
N LEU A 83 17.68 2.63 3.17
CA LEU A 83 17.62 1.17 3.03
C LEU A 83 16.23 0.71 2.58
N ASN A 84 15.16 1.32 3.11
CA ASN A 84 13.80 1.05 2.68
C ASN A 84 13.62 1.33 1.18
N ILE A 85 14.06 2.50 0.69
CA ILE A 85 13.95 2.83 -0.74
C ILE A 85 14.75 1.84 -1.58
N ALA A 86 15.96 1.45 -1.16
CA ALA A 86 16.75 0.46 -1.88
C ALA A 86 16.02 -0.90 -2.02
N LEU A 87 15.40 -1.36 -0.93
CA LEU A 87 14.59 -2.59 -0.93
C LEU A 87 13.35 -2.45 -1.82
N ARG A 88 12.62 -1.33 -1.73
CA ARG A 88 11.46 -1.03 -2.60
C ARG A 88 11.86 -1.03 -4.07
N LEU A 89 12.93 -0.32 -4.44
CA LEU A 89 13.46 -0.29 -5.80
C LEU A 89 13.83 -1.69 -6.31
N ALA A 90 14.50 -2.49 -5.49
CA ALA A 90 14.86 -3.87 -5.83
C ALA A 90 13.61 -4.73 -6.10
N TRP A 91 12.59 -4.63 -5.24
CA TRP A 91 11.32 -5.34 -5.45
C TRP A 91 10.57 -4.87 -6.70
N THR A 92 10.53 -3.56 -6.98
CA THR A 92 9.92 -3.04 -8.21
C THR A 92 10.65 -3.56 -9.45
N VAL A 93 11.98 -3.61 -9.43
CA VAL A 93 12.82 -4.20 -10.50
C VAL A 93 12.50 -5.68 -10.69
N ASP A 94 12.41 -6.45 -9.60
CA ASP A 94 12.08 -7.88 -9.64
C ASP A 94 10.67 -8.12 -10.20
N ALA A 95 9.70 -7.29 -9.83
CA ALA A 95 8.32 -7.41 -10.28
C ALA A 95 8.14 -7.21 -11.80
N VAL A 96 9.05 -6.47 -12.45
CA VAL A 96 9.04 -6.26 -13.91
C VAL A 96 10.03 -7.16 -14.66
N SER A 97 10.89 -7.89 -13.94
CA SER A 97 12.01 -8.62 -14.52
C SER A 97 11.59 -9.69 -15.53
N ALA A 98 10.58 -10.48 -15.19
CA ALA A 98 10.06 -11.50 -16.11
C ALA A 98 9.50 -10.91 -17.41
N PHE A 99 8.98 -9.68 -17.38
CA PHE A 99 8.45 -9.00 -18.57
C PHE A 99 9.57 -8.47 -19.46
N TYR A 100 10.58 -7.84 -18.87
CA TYR A 100 11.67 -7.23 -19.62
C TYR A 100 12.79 -8.20 -20.03
N SER A 101 12.83 -9.41 -19.45
CA SER A 101 13.84 -10.44 -19.77
C SER A 101 13.87 -10.84 -21.25
N SER A 102 12.75 -10.73 -21.97
CA SER A 102 12.64 -11.01 -23.41
C SER A 102 12.74 -9.77 -24.31
N THR A 103 13.09 -8.62 -23.74
CA THR A 103 13.17 -7.32 -24.44
C THR A 103 14.62 -6.81 -24.48
N GLY A 104 14.85 -5.71 -25.20
CA GLY A 104 16.15 -5.02 -25.20
C GLY A 104 16.61 -4.48 -23.83
N PHE A 105 15.74 -4.49 -22.82
CA PHE A 105 16.03 -3.96 -21.48
C PHE A 105 16.67 -4.99 -20.53
N ALA A 106 16.78 -6.27 -20.90
CA ALA A 106 17.25 -7.33 -19.99
C ALA A 106 18.63 -7.06 -19.39
N GLY A 107 19.60 -6.64 -20.21
CA GLY A 107 20.96 -6.31 -19.75
C GLY A 107 20.99 -5.12 -18.78
N ARG A 108 20.19 -4.09 -19.08
CA ARG A 108 20.01 -2.90 -18.23
C ARG A 108 19.42 -3.28 -16.87
N LEU A 109 18.37 -4.10 -16.88
CA LEU A 109 17.70 -4.53 -15.65
C LEU A 109 18.63 -5.34 -14.75
N LYS A 110 19.40 -6.28 -15.33
CA LYS A 110 20.42 -7.04 -14.61
C LYS A 110 21.46 -6.10 -13.98
N HIS A 111 21.94 -5.12 -14.73
CA HIS A 111 22.89 -4.14 -14.20
C HIS A 111 22.32 -3.32 -13.04
N ILE A 112 21.08 -2.86 -13.15
CA ILE A 112 20.38 -2.14 -12.06
C ILE A 112 20.26 -3.03 -10.83
N HIS A 113 19.77 -4.27 -10.99
CA HIS A 113 19.62 -5.23 -9.90
C HIS A 113 20.95 -5.46 -9.16
N ASP A 114 22.04 -5.75 -9.89
CA ASP A 114 23.36 -6.02 -9.30
C ASP A 114 23.95 -4.80 -8.56
N LYS A 115 23.64 -3.57 -9.03
CA LYS A 115 24.14 -2.33 -8.42
C LYS A 115 23.30 -1.89 -7.21
N LEU A 116 21.98 -2.11 -7.21
CA LEU A 116 21.09 -1.71 -6.11
C LEU A 116 21.52 -2.33 -4.79
N GLU A 117 21.86 -3.62 -4.76
CA GLU A 117 22.37 -4.29 -3.57
C GLU A 117 23.64 -3.60 -3.05
N SER A 118 24.62 -3.38 -3.93
CA SER A 118 25.89 -2.74 -3.55
C SER A 118 25.68 -1.34 -2.95
N TYR A 119 24.78 -0.54 -3.51
CA TYR A 119 24.47 0.81 -2.99
C TYR A 119 23.63 0.76 -1.71
N ALA A 120 22.71 -0.19 -1.60
CA ALA A 120 21.98 -0.46 -0.37
C ALA A 120 22.95 -0.76 0.78
N ILE A 121 24.05 -1.48 0.52
CA ILE A 121 25.03 -1.85 1.55
C ILE A 121 26.03 -0.72 1.82
N ASN A 122 26.63 -0.16 0.77
CA ASN A 122 27.79 0.73 0.90
C ASN A 122 27.43 2.19 1.16
N GLN A 123 26.16 2.59 1.03
CA GLN A 123 25.75 4.00 0.98
C GLN A 123 26.58 4.80 -0.05
N GLY A 124 26.88 4.17 -1.19
CA GLY A 124 27.67 4.81 -2.24
C GLY A 124 27.00 6.11 -2.67
N GLN A 125 27.77 7.19 -2.78
CA GLN A 125 27.31 8.41 -3.45
C GLN A 125 27.88 8.40 -4.86
N PRO A 126 27.04 8.24 -5.91
CA PRO A 126 27.49 8.59 -7.25
C PRO A 126 27.80 10.08 -7.26
N ALA A 127 28.77 10.52 -8.07
CA ALA A 127 29.04 11.94 -8.23
C ALA A 127 27.76 12.63 -8.76
N VAL A 128 27.25 13.62 -8.02
CA VAL A 128 26.18 14.50 -8.54
C VAL A 128 26.80 15.31 -9.67
N PRO A 129 26.19 15.37 -10.87
CA PRO A 129 26.72 16.17 -11.97
C PRO A 129 26.87 17.64 -11.53
N SER A 130 28.09 18.15 -11.50
CA SER A 130 28.38 19.53 -11.10
C SER A 130 28.30 20.48 -12.30
N ASP A 131 27.65 21.63 -12.14
CA ASP A 131 27.69 22.73 -13.12
C ASP A 131 29.05 23.43 -13.06
N SER A 132 29.93 23.16 -14.02
CA SER A 132 31.09 24.04 -14.26
C SER A 132 31.46 24.12 -15.74
N THR A 133 30.78 25.01 -16.44
CA THR A 133 31.37 25.77 -17.56
C THR A 133 32.18 26.93 -16.98
N SER A 134 33.43 26.67 -16.62
CA SER A 134 34.44 27.73 -16.52
C SER A 134 35.78 27.18 -17.01
N GLY A 135 36.15 27.60 -18.21
CA GLY A 135 37.47 27.33 -18.77
C GLY A 135 38.57 27.87 -17.86
N GLY A 136 39.55 27.02 -17.58
CA GLY A 136 40.75 27.33 -16.85
C GLY A 136 41.80 26.29 -17.19
N ASP A 137 42.64 26.62 -18.16
CA ASP A 137 43.87 25.90 -18.50
C ASP A 137 44.79 25.84 -17.27
N GLY A 138 45.40 24.67 -17.03
CA GLY A 138 46.17 24.43 -15.82
C GLY A 138 46.54 22.97 -15.60
N SER A 139 47.49 22.49 -16.43
CA SER A 139 48.39 21.35 -16.20
C SER A 139 48.23 20.62 -14.85
N ARG A 140 47.76 19.37 -14.90
CA ARG A 140 47.91 18.40 -13.81
C ARG A 140 48.63 17.16 -14.34
N THR A 141 49.86 17.02 -13.88
CA THR A 141 50.72 15.85 -13.98
C THR A 141 50.00 14.60 -13.50
N SER A 142 50.17 13.52 -14.25
CA SER A 142 49.83 12.15 -13.87
C SER A 142 50.53 11.76 -12.57
N SER A 143 49.76 11.52 -11.52
CA SER A 143 50.18 10.70 -10.39
C SER A 143 49.06 9.71 -10.13
N ASP A 144 49.36 8.44 -10.43
CA ASP A 144 48.57 7.29 -10.00
C ASP A 144 48.24 7.40 -8.50
N PRO A 145 47.04 7.02 -8.06
CA PRO A 145 46.79 6.85 -6.65
C PRO A 145 47.48 5.55 -6.23
N GLU A 146 48.66 5.67 -5.62
CA GLU A 146 49.16 4.61 -4.75
C GLU A 146 48.07 4.29 -3.73
N GLU A 147 47.62 3.04 -3.74
CA GLU A 147 46.75 2.44 -2.72
C GLU A 147 47.44 2.53 -1.35
N GLY A 148 47.21 3.64 -0.66
CA GLY A 148 47.39 3.71 0.78
C GLY A 148 46.34 2.81 1.43
N LEU A 149 46.77 1.66 1.96
CA LEU A 149 46.04 0.84 2.93
C LEU A 149 45.76 1.67 4.19
N GLY A 150 44.78 2.57 4.11
CA GLY A 150 44.22 3.28 5.24
C GLY A 150 43.36 2.33 6.06
N ASP A 151 43.64 2.28 7.37
CA ASP A 151 42.91 1.51 8.38
C ASP A 151 41.39 1.68 8.18
N VAL A 152 40.71 0.62 7.70
CA VAL A 152 39.28 0.67 7.44
C VAL A 152 38.57 0.71 8.80
N ASP A 153 37.96 1.84 9.12
CA ASP A 153 37.20 2.03 10.37
C ASP A 153 36.24 0.86 10.62
N ALA A 154 36.50 0.09 11.69
CA ALA A 154 35.73 -1.09 12.05
C ALA A 154 34.23 -0.81 12.22
N SER A 155 33.85 0.44 12.59
CA SER A 155 32.45 0.85 12.70
C SER A 155 31.74 0.88 11.34
N VAL A 156 32.45 1.27 10.28
CA VAL A 156 31.94 1.29 8.91
C VAL A 156 31.73 -0.12 8.39
N VAL A 157 32.69 -1.03 8.65
CA VAL A 157 32.57 -2.45 8.28
C VAL A 157 31.36 -3.07 8.97
N GLN A 158 31.22 -2.86 10.28
CA GLN A 158 30.10 -3.40 11.06
C GLN A 158 28.75 -2.90 10.54
N ARG A 159 28.64 -1.62 10.19
CA ARG A 159 27.40 -1.06 9.62
C ARG A 159 27.05 -1.69 8.28
N LYS A 160 28.04 -1.88 7.40
CA LYS A 160 27.85 -2.55 6.10
C LYS A 160 27.35 -3.99 6.27
N GLU A 161 27.94 -4.75 7.20
CA GLU A 161 27.49 -6.11 7.51
C GLU A 161 26.03 -6.17 7.99
N VAL A 162 25.63 -5.23 8.86
CA VAL A 162 24.24 -5.16 9.33
C VAL A 162 23.28 -4.82 8.18
N ARG A 163 23.65 -3.89 7.29
CA ARG A 163 22.83 -3.54 6.11
C ARG A 163 22.71 -4.70 5.13
N LEU A 164 23.82 -5.38 4.82
CA LEU A 164 23.83 -6.59 3.99
C LEU A 164 22.90 -7.66 4.58
N LYS A 165 23.00 -7.88 5.90
CA LYS A 165 22.16 -8.86 6.57
C LYS A 165 20.68 -8.49 6.54
N LEU A 166 20.32 -7.24 6.84
CA LEU A 166 18.94 -6.73 6.71
C LEU A 166 18.39 -6.93 5.30
N TYR A 167 19.16 -6.55 4.27
CA TYR A 167 18.75 -6.64 2.88
C TYR A 167 18.48 -8.10 2.46
N ASN A 168 19.40 -9.00 2.80
CA ASN A 168 19.28 -10.41 2.44
C ASN A 168 18.21 -11.16 3.25
N ASP A 169 18.09 -10.86 4.54
CA ASP A 169 17.12 -11.50 5.42
C ASP A 169 15.69 -11.10 5.00
N GLU A 170 15.44 -9.82 4.66
CA GLU A 170 14.13 -9.39 4.14
C GLU A 170 13.79 -10.12 2.84
N ARG A 171 14.71 -10.14 1.86
CA ARG A 171 14.50 -10.85 0.59
C ARG A 171 14.20 -12.33 0.79
N THR A 172 14.95 -12.98 1.67
CA THR A 172 14.74 -14.39 2.02
C THR A 172 13.39 -14.61 2.69
N PHE A 173 13.02 -13.77 3.65
CA PHE A 173 11.78 -13.86 4.40
C PHE A 173 10.57 -13.69 3.49
N VAL A 174 10.54 -12.63 2.68
CA VAL A 174 9.45 -12.32 1.74
C VAL A 174 9.32 -13.42 0.70
N THR A 175 10.43 -13.87 0.11
CA THR A 175 10.42 -14.97 -0.88
C THR A 175 9.93 -16.28 -0.28
N THR A 176 10.30 -16.56 0.99
CA THR A 176 9.82 -17.76 1.69
C THR A 176 8.31 -17.71 1.90
N LEU A 177 7.76 -16.55 2.30
CA LEU A 177 6.32 -16.37 2.48
C LEU A 177 5.55 -16.48 1.16
N THR A 178 6.04 -15.86 0.08
CA THR A 178 5.37 -15.91 -1.23
C THR A 178 5.43 -17.32 -1.84
N ASN A 179 6.54 -18.04 -1.68
CA ASN A 179 6.66 -19.45 -2.09
C ASN A 179 5.72 -20.37 -1.29
N LEU A 180 5.60 -20.15 0.02
CA LEU A 180 4.63 -20.87 0.85
C LEU A 180 3.21 -20.60 0.38
N SER A 181 2.84 -19.33 0.19
CA SER A 181 1.52 -18.95 -0.35
C SER A 181 1.26 -19.56 -1.73
N ASN A 182 2.26 -19.61 -2.60
CA ASN A 182 2.13 -20.22 -3.92
C ASN A 182 1.88 -21.73 -3.84
N THR A 183 2.61 -22.43 -2.97
CA THR A 183 2.44 -23.87 -2.74
C THR A 183 1.03 -24.19 -2.25
N LEU A 184 0.47 -23.36 -1.37
CA LEU A 184 -0.85 -23.58 -0.78
C LEU A 184 -2.00 -23.53 -1.79
N ARG A 185 -1.81 -22.85 -2.93
CA ARG A 185 -2.81 -22.76 -4.02
C ARG A 185 -3.18 -24.13 -4.60
N PHE A 186 -2.22 -25.06 -4.62
CA PHE A 186 -2.39 -26.37 -5.23
C PHE A 186 -3.10 -27.39 -4.34
N PHE A 187 -3.31 -27.09 -3.05
CA PHE A 187 -4.10 -27.95 -2.17
C PHE A 187 -5.58 -27.60 -2.30
N PRO A 188 -6.51 -28.56 -2.49
CA PRO A 188 -7.93 -28.26 -2.66
C PRO A 188 -8.65 -27.96 -1.33
N ASP A 189 -8.22 -28.60 -0.23
CA ASP A 189 -8.89 -28.49 1.07
C ASP A 189 -8.40 -27.29 1.89
N ARG A 190 -9.34 -26.51 2.44
CA ARG A 190 -9.05 -25.28 3.20
C ARG A 190 -8.38 -25.57 4.54
N ASN A 191 -8.81 -26.63 5.24
CA ASN A 191 -8.25 -26.94 6.55
C ASN A 191 -6.81 -27.45 6.39
N TYR A 192 -6.57 -28.27 5.37
CA TYR A 192 -5.24 -28.72 4.99
C TYR A 192 -4.33 -27.54 4.63
N ARG A 193 -4.80 -26.57 3.83
CA ARG A 193 -4.06 -25.33 3.56
C ARG A 193 -3.67 -24.60 4.85
N LYS A 194 -4.60 -24.50 5.80
CA LYS A 194 -4.37 -23.82 7.08
C LYS A 194 -3.32 -24.55 7.93
N ASP A 195 -3.38 -25.88 7.99
CA ASP A 195 -2.41 -26.68 8.75
C ASP A 195 -1.02 -26.62 8.12
N GLU A 196 -0.94 -26.67 6.79
CA GLU A 196 0.31 -26.57 6.04
C GLU A 196 0.94 -25.17 6.13
N LEU A 197 0.12 -24.11 6.07
CA LEU A 197 0.56 -22.75 6.36
C LEU A 197 1.22 -22.69 7.75
N ARG A 198 0.53 -23.20 8.77
CA ARG A 198 1.03 -23.19 10.15
C ARG A 198 2.32 -23.98 10.29
N ARG A 199 2.43 -25.14 9.64
CA ARG A 199 3.66 -25.94 9.61
C ARG A 199 4.82 -25.15 9.00
N GLY A 200 4.62 -24.54 7.83
CA GLY A 200 5.62 -23.71 7.18
C GLY A 200 6.05 -22.51 8.02
N LEU A 201 5.10 -21.82 8.66
CA LEU A 201 5.38 -20.68 9.53
C LEU A 201 6.13 -21.08 10.79
N ARG A 202 5.88 -22.25 11.40
CA ARG A 202 6.67 -22.73 12.55
C ARG A 202 8.14 -22.96 12.18
N VAL A 203 8.40 -23.52 11.00
CA VAL A 203 9.77 -23.70 10.47
C VAL A 203 10.43 -22.35 10.22
N LEU A 204 9.71 -21.38 9.67
CA LEU A 204 10.21 -20.02 9.51
C LEU A 204 10.51 -19.35 10.85
N ASN A 205 9.64 -19.55 11.85
CA ASN A 205 9.78 -18.99 13.19
C ASN A 205 11.07 -19.44 13.89
N GLN A 206 11.48 -20.69 13.70
CA GLN A 206 12.76 -21.24 14.20
C GLN A 206 13.99 -20.54 13.60
N ARG A 207 13.85 -19.88 12.45
CA ARG A 207 14.95 -19.15 11.79
C ARG A 207 14.97 -17.67 12.15
N LEU A 208 13.90 -17.12 12.75
CA LEU A 208 13.82 -15.69 13.03
C LEU A 208 14.90 -15.21 13.99
N GLU A 209 15.31 -16.03 14.95
CA GLU A 209 16.34 -15.68 15.94
C GLU A 209 17.68 -15.31 15.29
N SER A 210 18.01 -15.93 14.14
CA SER A 210 19.25 -15.65 13.42
C SER A 210 19.10 -14.55 12.37
N MET A 211 17.88 -14.09 12.08
CA MET A 211 17.59 -13.07 11.07
C MET A 211 17.55 -11.66 11.68
N ARG A 212 17.69 -10.65 10.82
CA ARG A 212 17.40 -9.24 11.10
C ARG A 212 16.26 -8.80 10.19
N LEU A 213 15.04 -8.84 10.71
CA LEU A 213 13.86 -8.53 9.92
C LEU A 213 13.18 -7.27 10.43
N VAL A 214 12.72 -6.47 9.48
CA VAL A 214 11.92 -5.28 9.69
C VAL A 214 10.58 -5.46 8.96
N HIS A 215 9.56 -4.74 9.40
CA HIS A 215 8.28 -4.71 8.72
C HIS A 215 8.44 -4.16 7.28
N PRO A 216 8.07 -4.92 6.22
CA PRO A 216 8.37 -4.53 4.83
C PRO A 216 7.37 -3.55 4.19
N LEU A 217 6.25 -3.24 4.87
CA LEU A 217 5.17 -2.38 4.35
C LEU A 217 5.14 -1.01 5.03
N CYS A 218 6.32 -0.46 5.32
CA CYS A 218 6.50 0.86 5.94
C CYS A 218 7.11 1.87 4.97
N THR A 219 6.96 3.15 5.30
CA THR A 219 7.70 4.25 4.65
C THR A 219 9.05 4.50 5.31
N SER A 220 9.96 5.19 4.61
CA SER A 220 11.29 5.55 5.11
C SER A 220 11.26 6.42 6.39
N SER A 221 10.18 7.16 6.60
CA SER A 221 10.01 8.06 7.75
C SER A 221 9.52 7.37 9.02
N GLU A 222 8.97 6.16 8.91
CA GLU A 222 8.42 5.42 10.04
C GLU A 222 9.52 4.85 10.94
N SER A 223 9.20 4.73 12.24
CA SER A 223 10.02 4.03 13.22
C SER A 223 10.29 2.59 12.77
N VAL A 224 11.48 2.08 13.06
CA VAL A 224 11.81 0.70 12.74
C VAL A 224 10.93 -0.25 13.56
N GLN A 225 10.39 -1.27 12.91
CA GLN A 225 9.55 -2.29 13.54
C GLN A 225 10.19 -3.66 13.33
N TRP A 226 10.91 -4.12 14.34
CA TRP A 226 11.71 -5.35 14.28
C TRP A 226 10.81 -6.57 14.45
N ILE A 227 10.75 -7.45 13.44
CA ILE A 227 9.96 -8.70 13.54
C ILE A 227 10.71 -9.66 14.47
N VAL A 228 10.05 -10.09 15.54
CA VAL A 228 10.66 -10.97 16.57
C VAL A 228 9.99 -12.33 16.71
N ASN A 229 8.74 -12.47 16.29
CA ASN A 229 8.00 -13.73 16.36
C ASN A 229 6.83 -13.72 15.37
N ILE A 230 6.44 -14.88 14.82
CA ILE A 230 5.19 -15.05 14.06
C ILE A 230 4.14 -15.67 15.00
N SER A 231 2.98 -15.03 15.14
CA SER A 231 1.86 -15.61 15.88
C SER A 231 1.13 -16.63 15.01
N VAL A 232 1.73 -17.82 14.88
CA VAL A 232 1.30 -18.88 13.95
C VAL A 232 -0.19 -19.23 14.11
N GLU A 233 -0.70 -19.25 15.34
CA GLU A 233 -2.09 -19.62 15.60
C GLU A 233 -3.10 -18.58 15.10
N ASP A 234 -2.67 -17.32 15.00
CA ASP A 234 -3.45 -16.20 14.47
C ASP A 234 -3.30 -15.99 12.95
N CYS A 235 -2.50 -16.83 12.28
CA CYS A 235 -2.36 -16.85 10.82
C CYS A 235 -3.43 -17.73 10.17
N THR A 236 -3.89 -17.34 8.98
CA THR A 236 -4.93 -18.09 8.26
C THR A 236 -4.86 -17.94 6.75
N VAL A 237 -5.51 -18.85 6.03
CA VAL A 237 -5.65 -18.82 4.58
C VAL A 237 -7.09 -18.40 4.24
N PHE A 238 -7.26 -17.39 3.39
CA PHE A 238 -8.58 -16.93 2.97
C PHE A 238 -9.28 -17.95 2.06
N SER A 239 -10.62 -17.90 2.05
CA SER A 239 -11.49 -18.89 1.41
C SER A 239 -11.55 -18.83 -0.13
N SER A 240 -10.74 -18.00 -0.80
CA SER A 240 -10.71 -17.93 -2.26
C SER A 240 -10.17 -19.24 -2.85
N ARG A 241 -10.99 -19.91 -3.67
CA ARG A 241 -10.74 -21.28 -4.16
C ARG A 241 -9.41 -21.42 -4.89
N GLU A 242 -9.04 -20.46 -5.75
CA GLU A 242 -7.89 -20.59 -6.68
C GLU A 242 -6.62 -19.86 -6.25
N ARG A 243 -6.73 -18.77 -5.49
CA ARG A 243 -5.59 -17.87 -5.19
C ARG A 243 -5.02 -18.01 -3.78
N ALA A 244 -5.79 -18.59 -2.84
CA ALA A 244 -5.39 -18.86 -1.46
C ALA A 244 -4.50 -17.80 -0.76
N PRO A 245 -4.86 -16.50 -0.72
CA PRO A 245 -4.10 -15.50 0.02
C PRO A 245 -3.95 -15.88 1.50
N CYS A 246 -2.83 -15.51 2.09
CA CYS A 246 -2.48 -15.85 3.47
C CYS A 246 -2.41 -14.60 4.34
N LEU A 247 -3.14 -14.58 5.45
CA LEU A 247 -2.99 -13.59 6.51
C LEU A 247 -1.89 -14.04 7.47
N ILE A 248 -0.81 -13.26 7.53
CA ILE A 248 0.33 -13.50 8.40
C ILE A 248 0.34 -12.44 9.50
N ARG A 249 0.31 -12.87 10.76
CA ARG A 249 0.41 -12.00 11.94
C ARG A 249 1.71 -12.27 12.68
N TYR A 250 2.36 -11.20 13.08
CA TYR A 250 3.68 -11.27 13.70
C TYR A 250 3.85 -10.16 14.74
N GLU A 251 4.70 -10.46 15.69
CA GLU A 251 5.05 -9.60 16.80
C GLU A 251 6.26 -8.76 16.41
N VAL A 252 6.23 -7.51 16.83
CA VAL A 252 7.30 -6.56 16.55
C VAL A 252 7.75 -5.85 17.82
N ILE A 253 9.02 -5.45 17.84
CA ILE A 253 9.53 -4.45 18.77
C ILE A 253 9.63 -3.12 18.01
N VAL A 254 8.86 -2.13 18.45
CA VAL A 254 8.89 -0.78 17.87
C VAL A 254 10.11 -0.04 18.40
N ASP A 255 10.89 0.51 17.50
CA ASP A 255 12.13 1.20 17.80
C ASP A 255 12.07 2.64 17.31
N ASP A 256 11.67 3.53 18.20
CA ASP A 256 11.57 4.98 17.93
C ASP A 256 12.93 5.69 17.92
N THR A 257 14.04 4.95 18.05
CA THR A 257 15.38 5.54 17.99
C THR A 257 15.99 5.56 16.60
N ALA A 258 15.39 4.85 15.65
CA ALA A 258 15.80 4.79 14.27
C ALA A 258 14.57 4.82 13.36
N THR A 259 14.77 5.22 12.11
CA THR A 259 13.75 5.16 11.07
C THR A 259 14.14 4.15 10.01
N MET A 260 13.19 3.78 9.18
CA MET A 260 13.40 2.88 8.04
C MET A 260 14.30 3.47 6.95
N GLN A 261 14.59 4.78 7.00
CA GLN A 261 15.67 5.38 6.24
C GLN A 261 17.01 4.71 6.54
N ASP A 262 17.33 4.50 7.83
CA ASP A 262 18.50 3.74 8.22
C ASP A 262 18.30 2.98 9.54
N PRO A 263 17.90 1.70 9.48
CA PRO A 263 17.69 0.89 10.68
C PRO A 263 18.97 0.62 11.49
N THR A 264 20.15 0.90 10.94
CA THR A 264 21.43 0.60 11.60
C THR A 264 21.80 1.56 12.72
N VAL A 265 21.17 2.74 12.78
CA VAL A 265 21.41 3.71 13.86
C VAL A 265 20.60 3.41 15.12
N THR A 266 19.90 2.27 15.15
CA THR A 266 19.15 1.78 16.31
C THR A 266 20.01 1.84 17.58
N ARG A 267 19.41 2.38 18.65
CA ARG A 267 19.95 2.28 20.01
C ARG A 267 19.27 1.16 20.80
N LEU A 268 18.14 0.64 20.32
CA LEU A 268 17.37 -0.40 21.01
C LEU A 268 17.90 -1.81 20.72
N ARG A 269 18.36 -2.08 19.48
CA ARG A 269 18.85 -3.40 19.07
C ARG A 269 20.37 -3.42 18.96
N GLN A 270 21.01 -4.35 19.68
CA GLN A 270 22.45 -4.51 19.69
C GLN A 270 22.98 -5.17 18.40
N PRO A 271 24.28 -4.99 18.07
CA PRO A 271 24.90 -5.66 16.92
C PRO A 271 24.80 -7.18 16.96
N ASP A 272 24.76 -7.81 18.14
CA ASP A 272 24.57 -9.26 18.28
C ASP A 272 23.11 -9.73 18.08
N GLY A 273 22.17 -8.79 17.95
CA GLY A 273 20.75 -9.04 17.71
C GLY A 273 19.86 -8.96 18.95
N ARG A 274 20.43 -8.82 20.16
CA ARG A 274 19.66 -8.67 21.40
C ARG A 274 19.03 -7.29 21.52
N PHE A 275 17.96 -7.18 22.28
CA PHE A 275 17.26 -5.91 22.52
C PHE A 275 17.54 -5.39 23.92
N ARG A 276 17.74 -4.08 24.05
CA ARG A 276 17.71 -3.41 25.36
C ARG A 276 16.26 -3.25 25.81
N VAL A 277 16.02 -3.24 27.12
CA VAL A 277 14.68 -2.96 27.68
C VAL A 277 14.23 -1.55 27.32
N ARG A 278 15.15 -0.59 27.35
CA ARG A 278 14.96 0.80 26.90
C ARG A 278 16.21 1.29 26.18
N ALA A 279 16.06 2.24 25.28
CA ALA A 279 17.18 2.78 24.50
C ALA A 279 18.29 3.44 25.34
N ASP A 280 17.93 3.96 26.51
CA ASP A 280 18.80 4.64 27.47
C ASP A 280 19.30 3.73 28.60
N SER A 281 18.91 2.45 28.59
CA SER A 281 19.30 1.46 29.60
C SER A 281 20.33 0.47 29.04
N ASP A 282 21.24 -0.01 29.88
CA ASP A 282 22.14 -1.12 29.55
C ASP A 282 21.53 -2.50 29.85
N GLU A 283 20.31 -2.54 30.40
CA GLU A 283 19.58 -3.77 30.65
C GLU A 283 19.15 -4.43 29.33
N ILE A 284 19.55 -5.70 29.15
CA ILE A 284 19.20 -6.51 27.99
C ILE A 284 17.91 -7.28 28.28
N PHE A 285 16.93 -7.12 27.40
CA PHE A 285 15.73 -7.91 27.42
C PHE A 285 16.03 -9.36 27.04
N VAL A 286 15.63 -10.29 27.89
CA VAL A 286 15.70 -11.74 27.64
C VAL A 286 14.27 -12.24 27.45
N PRO A 287 13.91 -12.75 26.27
CA PRO A 287 12.59 -13.34 26.04
C PRO A 287 12.32 -14.48 27.02
N ALA A 288 11.09 -14.57 27.52
CA ALA A 288 10.69 -15.66 28.38
C ALA A 288 10.77 -17.00 27.62
N PRO A 289 11.14 -18.12 28.26
CA PRO A 289 11.08 -19.41 27.60
C PRO A 289 9.64 -19.68 27.12
N PRO A 290 9.46 -20.33 25.96
CA PRO A 290 8.13 -20.64 25.45
C PRO A 290 7.38 -21.44 26.52
N PRO A 291 6.10 -21.10 26.80
CA PRO A 291 5.36 -21.77 27.86
C PRO A 291 5.31 -23.28 27.61
N GLY A 292 5.76 -24.05 28.59
CA GLY A 292 5.52 -25.49 28.64
C GLY A 292 4.01 -25.75 28.58
N SER A 293 3.63 -26.85 27.94
CA SER A 293 2.25 -27.25 27.67
C SER A 293 1.40 -27.43 28.94
N GLU A 294 0.87 -26.35 29.50
CA GLU A 294 -0.27 -26.40 30.42
C GLU A 294 -1.24 -25.23 30.15
N PRO A 295 -2.53 -25.52 29.95
CA PRO A 295 -3.54 -24.48 29.77
C PRO A 295 -3.87 -23.84 31.12
N ARG A 296 -3.30 -22.66 31.39
CA ARG A 296 -3.76 -21.83 32.50
C ARG A 296 -5.07 -21.16 32.13
N ALA A 297 -6.16 -21.56 32.78
CA ALA A 297 -7.46 -20.91 32.69
C ALA A 297 -7.37 -19.44 33.09
N ALA A 298 -7.94 -18.56 32.26
CA ALA A 298 -7.95 -17.12 32.48
C ALA A 298 -9.05 -16.70 33.47
N PRO A 299 -8.80 -15.75 34.38
CA PRO A 299 -9.85 -14.91 34.91
C PRO A 299 -10.23 -13.86 33.86
N LEU A 300 -11.53 -13.71 33.62
CA LEU A 300 -12.11 -12.58 32.89
C LEU A 300 -11.84 -11.30 33.71
N VAL A 301 -11.00 -10.42 33.17
CA VAL A 301 -10.90 -9.04 33.65
C VAL A 301 -11.38 -8.17 32.50
N GLU A 302 -12.60 -7.67 32.66
CA GLU A 302 -13.11 -6.55 31.87
C GLU A 302 -12.23 -5.32 32.16
N ALA A 303 -11.66 -4.75 31.11
CA ALA A 303 -11.01 -3.46 31.18
C ALA A 303 -11.28 -2.68 29.88
N SER A 304 -12.19 -1.74 30.05
CA SER A 304 -12.55 -0.61 29.19
C SER A 304 -11.35 0.12 28.58
N GLY A 305 -11.56 0.75 27.43
CA GLY A 305 -10.69 1.81 26.91
C GLY A 305 -10.35 1.72 25.42
N SER A 306 -11.30 1.84 24.50
CA SER A 306 -11.00 2.44 23.18
C SER A 306 -12.22 3.10 22.56
N GLY A 307 -12.25 4.41 22.73
CA GLY A 307 -12.94 5.46 21.96
C GLY A 307 -13.83 5.02 20.81
N ALA A 308 -15.11 5.38 20.98
CA ALA A 308 -16.24 5.40 20.04
C ALA A 308 -17.24 4.24 20.10
N VAL A 309 -16.97 3.11 20.79
CA VAL A 309 -17.96 2.01 20.92
C VAL A 309 -18.23 1.60 22.38
N GLU A 310 -17.79 2.41 23.35
CA GLU A 310 -18.01 2.11 24.77
C GLU A 310 -19.45 2.34 25.23
N ASP A 311 -20.20 3.13 24.48
CA ASP A 311 -21.61 3.45 24.74
C ASP A 311 -22.58 2.54 23.96
N ALA A 312 -22.08 1.51 23.28
CA ALA A 312 -22.91 0.62 22.47
C ALA A 312 -23.69 -0.37 23.33
N SER A 313 -24.92 -0.72 22.93
CA SER A 313 -25.70 -1.75 23.63
C SER A 313 -24.99 -3.12 23.61
N PRO A 314 -25.27 -4.01 24.58
CA PRO A 314 -24.75 -5.38 24.55
C PRO A 314 -25.07 -6.13 23.25
N GLU A 315 -26.26 -5.91 22.68
CA GLU A 315 -26.68 -6.50 21.41
C GLU A 315 -25.83 -5.98 20.23
N ALA A 316 -25.54 -4.68 20.19
CA ALA A 316 -24.68 -4.09 19.18
C ALA A 316 -23.23 -4.59 19.29
N LEU A 317 -22.70 -4.68 20.51
CA LEU A 317 -21.38 -5.26 20.75
C LEU A 317 -21.30 -6.73 20.29
N GLN A 318 -22.33 -7.53 20.56
CA GLN A 318 -22.42 -8.91 20.07
C GLN A 318 -22.45 -8.96 18.54
N CYS A 319 -23.22 -8.07 17.89
CA CYS A 319 -23.27 -7.97 16.43
C CYS A 319 -21.90 -7.61 15.83
N LEU A 320 -21.24 -6.60 16.37
CA LEU A 320 -19.90 -6.18 15.96
C LEU A 320 -18.86 -7.30 16.17
N HIS A 321 -18.94 -8.02 17.29
CA HIS A 321 -18.05 -9.16 17.55
C HIS A 321 -18.30 -10.34 16.60
N ALA A 322 -19.57 -10.61 16.22
CA ALA A 322 -19.88 -11.64 15.23
C ALA A 322 -19.28 -11.35 13.85
N VAL A 323 -19.20 -10.06 13.47
CA VAL A 323 -18.66 -9.62 12.17
C VAL A 323 -17.14 -9.54 12.17
N PHE A 324 -16.57 -8.79 13.11
CA PHE A 324 -15.15 -8.44 13.10
C PHE A 324 -14.30 -9.40 13.94
N GLY A 325 -14.93 -10.28 14.72
CA GLY A 325 -14.28 -11.13 15.70
C GLY A 325 -13.63 -10.32 16.82
N GLU A 326 -12.55 -10.89 17.35
CA GLU A 326 -11.68 -10.25 18.35
C GLU A 326 -11.07 -8.97 17.78
N SER A 327 -11.21 -7.85 18.50
CA SER A 327 -10.62 -6.57 18.11
C SER A 327 -9.09 -6.61 18.13
N LYS A 328 -8.43 -5.71 17.39
CA LYS A 328 -6.96 -5.59 17.41
C LYS A 328 -6.42 -5.46 18.84
N LYS A 329 -7.05 -4.60 19.67
CA LYS A 329 -6.66 -4.38 21.08
C LYS A 329 -6.77 -5.65 21.91
N ALA A 330 -7.89 -6.38 21.81
CA ALA A 330 -8.11 -7.61 22.56
C ALA A 330 -7.12 -8.71 22.15
N ARG A 331 -6.88 -8.86 20.84
CA ARG A 331 -5.87 -9.78 20.29
C ARG A 331 -4.48 -9.49 20.81
N MET A 332 -4.06 -8.22 20.74
CA MET A 332 -2.77 -7.80 21.28
C MET A 332 -2.65 -8.13 22.77
N ALA A 333 -3.68 -7.87 23.58
CA ALA A 333 -3.67 -8.20 25.01
C ALA A 333 -3.59 -9.71 25.27
N ARG A 334 -4.27 -10.54 24.45
CA ARG A 334 -4.22 -12.01 24.53
C ARG A 334 -2.83 -12.53 24.17
N VAL A 335 -2.31 -12.16 23.01
CA VAL A 335 -1.00 -12.64 22.50
C VAL A 335 0.13 -12.16 23.41
N ARG A 336 0.07 -10.93 23.93
CA ARG A 336 1.07 -10.38 24.87
C ARG A 336 1.26 -11.25 26.12
N LYS A 337 0.19 -11.88 26.62
CA LYS A 337 0.25 -12.72 27.84
C LYS A 337 0.98 -14.05 27.61
N SER A 338 0.88 -14.61 26.41
CA SER A 338 1.49 -15.90 26.06
C SER A 338 2.82 -15.76 25.31
N SER A 339 3.17 -14.55 24.87
CA SER A 339 4.36 -14.31 24.07
C SER A 339 5.63 -14.25 24.94
N PRO A 340 6.73 -14.93 24.51
CA PRO A 340 8.09 -14.70 25.01
C PRO A 340 8.53 -13.23 25.03
N TRP A 341 8.04 -12.44 24.07
CA TRP A 341 8.40 -11.04 23.83
C TRP A 341 7.42 -10.05 24.46
N GLY A 342 6.28 -10.52 24.96
CA GLY A 342 5.19 -9.65 25.43
C GLY A 342 5.55 -8.77 26.62
N ALA A 343 6.58 -9.13 27.39
CA ALA A 343 7.08 -8.33 28.50
C ALA A 343 7.89 -7.10 28.04
N HIS A 344 8.37 -7.05 26.80
CA HIS A 344 9.10 -5.90 26.29
C HIS A 344 8.19 -4.66 26.26
N PRO A 345 8.64 -3.47 26.71
CA PRO A 345 7.79 -2.28 26.77
C PRO A 345 7.30 -1.84 25.40
N ASN A 346 8.17 -1.88 24.38
CA ASN A 346 7.86 -1.51 23.00
C ASN A 346 7.26 -2.66 22.16
N TRP A 347 6.75 -3.70 22.80
CA TRP A 347 6.11 -4.81 22.11
C TRP A 347 4.82 -4.36 21.41
N SER A 348 4.64 -4.81 20.17
CA SER A 348 3.43 -4.59 19.37
C SER A 348 3.20 -5.76 18.40
N MET A 349 2.16 -5.65 17.57
CA MET A 349 1.84 -6.63 16.54
C MET A 349 1.47 -5.96 15.23
N ASN A 350 1.91 -6.59 14.14
CA ASN A 350 1.54 -6.24 12.78
C ASN A 350 0.97 -7.45 12.04
N ALA A 351 0.39 -7.16 10.87
CA ALA A 351 -0.13 -8.16 9.98
C ALA A 351 0.18 -7.79 8.52
N MET A 352 0.25 -8.80 7.67
CA MET A 352 0.31 -8.64 6.22
C MET A 352 -0.52 -9.72 5.54
N ILE A 353 -1.04 -9.42 4.35
CA ILE A 353 -1.58 -10.41 3.44
C ILE A 353 -0.50 -10.75 2.42
N VAL A 354 -0.24 -12.04 2.25
CA VAL A 354 0.62 -12.56 1.18
C VAL A 354 -0.29 -13.07 0.08
N LYS A 355 -0.15 -12.52 -1.13
CA LYS A 355 -0.88 -12.97 -2.33
C LYS A 355 0.11 -13.58 -3.32
N ALA A 356 -0.19 -14.79 -3.78
CA ALA A 356 0.53 -15.46 -4.86
C ALA A 356 -0.43 -15.83 -5.99
N GLY A 357 0.04 -15.75 -7.23
CA GLY A 357 -0.77 -15.86 -8.44
C GLY A 357 -1.46 -14.58 -8.90
N ASP A 358 -1.11 -13.42 -8.33
CA ASP A 358 -1.72 -12.12 -8.61
C ASP A 358 -0.66 -11.08 -8.97
N ASP A 359 -0.90 -10.33 -10.05
CA ASP A 359 -0.07 -9.19 -10.42
C ASP A 359 -0.45 -7.95 -9.58
N LEU A 360 0.31 -7.70 -8.53
CA LEU A 360 0.07 -6.58 -7.61
C LEU A 360 0.58 -5.23 -8.14
N ARG A 361 1.20 -5.15 -9.32
CA ARG A 361 1.69 -3.86 -9.87
C ARG A 361 0.53 -2.91 -10.20
N GLN A 362 -0.57 -3.47 -10.70
CA GLN A 362 -1.82 -2.72 -10.93
C GLN A 362 -2.45 -2.25 -9.61
N GLU A 363 -2.36 -3.09 -8.57
CA GLU A 363 -2.81 -2.77 -7.22
C GLU A 363 -2.01 -1.60 -6.63
N GLU A 364 -0.67 -1.65 -6.72
CA GLU A 364 0.23 -0.57 -6.27
C GLU A 364 -0.09 0.76 -6.98
N LEU A 365 -0.26 0.74 -8.31
CA LEU A 365 -0.64 1.94 -9.07
C LEU A 365 -2.01 2.48 -8.61
N ALA A 366 -3.01 1.61 -8.44
CA ALA A 366 -4.33 2.04 -8.00
C ALA A 366 -4.27 2.70 -6.62
N LEU A 367 -3.51 2.12 -5.67
CA LEU A 367 -3.34 2.65 -4.32
C LEU A 367 -2.59 3.99 -4.31
N GLN A 368 -1.60 4.16 -5.19
CA GLN A 368 -0.92 5.45 -5.38
C GLN A 368 -1.87 6.53 -5.90
N LEU A 369 -2.75 6.19 -6.86
CA LEU A 369 -3.76 7.11 -7.39
C LEU A 369 -4.82 7.44 -6.32
N ILE A 370 -5.28 6.45 -5.55
CA ILE A 370 -6.21 6.63 -4.42
C ILE A 370 -5.61 7.56 -3.36
N HIS A 371 -4.33 7.37 -3.03
CA HIS A 371 -3.62 8.29 -2.12
C HIS A 371 -3.57 9.72 -2.68
N THR A 372 -3.35 9.88 -3.99
CA THR A 372 -3.35 11.19 -4.64
C THR A 372 -4.73 11.86 -4.59
N PHE A 373 -5.82 11.13 -4.84
CA PHE A 373 -7.19 11.64 -4.62
C PHE A 373 -7.41 12.08 -3.17
N GLN A 374 -6.95 11.28 -2.20
CA GLN A 374 -7.08 11.62 -0.79
C GLN A 374 -6.34 12.91 -0.43
N CYS A 375 -5.15 13.15 -0.98
CA CYS A 375 -4.42 14.40 -0.82
C CYS A 375 -5.19 15.58 -1.41
N ILE A 376 -5.66 15.46 -2.67
CA ILE A 376 -6.45 16.51 -3.36
C ILE A 376 -7.66 16.92 -2.50
N TRP A 377 -8.43 15.95 -2.00
CA TRP A 377 -9.62 16.26 -1.20
C TRP A 377 -9.28 16.87 0.16
N GLN A 378 -8.19 16.44 0.80
CA GLN A 378 -7.71 17.07 2.05
C GLN A 378 -7.25 18.51 1.83
N GLU A 379 -6.56 18.78 0.73
CA GLU A 379 -6.09 20.11 0.34
C GLU A 379 -7.26 21.04 0.00
N ALA A 380 -8.31 20.51 -0.62
CA ALA A 380 -9.56 21.22 -0.89
C ALA A 380 -10.45 21.43 0.37
N GLY A 381 -10.07 20.85 1.52
CA GLY A 381 -10.83 20.96 2.76
C GLY A 381 -12.10 20.11 2.81
N LEU A 382 -12.21 19.10 1.93
CA LEU A 382 -13.35 18.20 1.87
C LEU A 382 -13.26 17.12 2.95
N THR A 383 -14.42 16.67 3.42
CA THR A 383 -14.55 15.59 4.42
C THR A 383 -14.41 14.19 3.81
N VAL A 384 -14.42 14.08 2.48
CA VAL A 384 -14.29 12.82 1.73
C VAL A 384 -13.04 12.06 2.15
N ARG A 385 -13.22 10.77 2.46
CA ARG A 385 -12.14 9.95 3.02
C ARG A 385 -12.12 8.54 2.47
N VAL A 386 -10.96 8.16 1.95
CA VAL A 386 -10.64 6.83 1.46
C VAL A 386 -9.39 6.31 2.19
N LYS A 387 -9.24 5.00 2.23
CA LYS A 387 -8.12 4.35 2.93
C LYS A 387 -7.20 3.68 1.90
N PRO A 388 -6.14 4.35 1.42
CA PRO A 388 -5.07 3.67 0.70
C PRO A 388 -4.34 2.77 1.71
N TYR A 389 -4.25 1.48 1.41
CA TYR A 389 -3.40 0.53 2.11
C TYR A 389 -2.09 0.33 1.33
N ALA A 390 -1.05 -0.23 1.96
CA ALA A 390 0.21 -0.49 1.29
C ALA A 390 0.16 -1.76 0.42
N ALA A 391 0.80 -1.70 -0.75
CA ALA A 391 1.10 -2.85 -1.59
C ALA A 391 2.60 -2.90 -1.90
N LEU A 392 3.14 -4.11 -1.98
CA LEU A 392 4.51 -4.38 -2.38
C LEU A 392 4.50 -5.56 -3.37
N PRO A 393 4.54 -5.29 -4.68
CA PRO A 393 4.80 -6.32 -5.68
C PRO A 393 6.25 -6.83 -5.49
N THR A 394 6.43 -8.14 -5.37
CA THR A 394 7.76 -8.74 -5.13
C THR A 394 8.23 -9.59 -6.31
N HIS A 395 7.30 -9.99 -7.18
CA HIS A 395 7.55 -10.73 -8.42
C HIS A 395 6.41 -10.42 -9.41
N ARG A 396 6.46 -11.01 -10.62
CA ARG A 396 5.43 -10.86 -11.66
C ARG A 396 4.01 -11.15 -11.17
N ASP A 397 3.87 -12.12 -10.28
CA ASP A 397 2.58 -12.72 -9.88
C ASP A 397 2.50 -12.94 -8.36
N CYS A 398 3.26 -12.21 -7.55
CA CYS A 398 3.09 -12.25 -6.10
C CYS A 398 3.52 -10.96 -5.41
N GLY A 399 3.10 -10.83 -4.16
CA GLY A 399 3.58 -9.78 -3.27
C GLY A 399 2.80 -9.70 -1.97
N LEU A 400 2.98 -8.57 -1.28
CA LEU A 400 2.45 -8.31 0.05
C LEU A 400 1.44 -7.16 0.01
N LEU A 401 0.41 -7.24 0.85
CA LEU A 401 -0.57 -6.18 1.08
C LEU A 401 -0.70 -5.90 2.58
N GLU A 402 -0.95 -4.65 2.93
CA GLU A 402 -1.31 -4.25 4.29
C GLU A 402 -2.70 -4.79 4.64
N VAL A 403 -2.88 -5.20 5.90
CA VAL A 403 -4.17 -5.64 6.42
C VAL A 403 -4.97 -4.46 6.89
N ILE A 404 -6.17 -4.29 6.36
CA ILE A 404 -7.14 -3.34 6.90
C ILE A 404 -7.78 -3.97 8.15
N GLU A 405 -7.22 -3.66 9.31
CA GLU A 405 -7.73 -4.14 10.59
C GLU A 405 -9.16 -3.65 10.87
N ASP A 406 -9.89 -4.42 11.68
CA ASP A 406 -11.28 -4.16 12.07
C ASP A 406 -12.22 -3.89 10.86
N SER A 407 -12.09 -4.72 9.82
CA SER A 407 -12.90 -4.63 8.60
C SER A 407 -13.43 -6.00 8.17
N ALA A 408 -14.56 -6.00 7.46
CA ALA A 408 -15.17 -7.21 6.90
C ALA A 408 -15.85 -6.88 5.56
N SER A 409 -15.82 -7.81 4.60
CA SER A 409 -16.55 -7.64 3.34
C SER A 409 -18.07 -7.64 3.58
N MET A 410 -18.83 -6.92 2.75
CA MET A 410 -20.30 -6.92 2.81
C MET A 410 -20.87 -8.34 2.75
N ASP A 411 -20.29 -9.21 1.92
CA ASP A 411 -20.61 -10.64 1.85
C ASP A 411 -20.41 -11.35 3.21
N SER A 412 -19.26 -11.15 3.85
CA SER A 412 -18.96 -11.75 5.15
C SER A 412 -19.90 -11.24 6.24
N ILE A 413 -20.26 -9.95 6.20
CA ILE A 413 -21.20 -9.32 7.14
C ILE A 413 -22.57 -9.97 7.04
N LYS A 414 -23.11 -10.11 5.82
CA LYS A 414 -24.41 -10.76 5.58
C LYS A 414 -24.41 -12.20 6.09
N LYS A 415 -23.34 -12.97 5.81
CA LYS A 415 -23.18 -14.35 6.29
C LYS A 415 -23.10 -14.44 7.82
N ALA A 416 -22.31 -13.57 8.44
CA ALA A 416 -22.07 -13.60 9.89
C ALA A 416 -23.29 -13.17 10.71
N THR A 417 -24.03 -12.16 10.25
CA THR A 417 -25.16 -11.57 10.99
C THR A 417 -26.53 -12.10 10.56
N ARG A 418 -26.57 -12.87 9.45
CA ARG A 418 -27.79 -13.41 8.83
C ARG A 418 -28.83 -12.31 8.52
N VAL A 419 -28.36 -11.10 8.23
CA VAL A 419 -29.21 -10.00 7.79
C VAL A 419 -29.44 -10.06 6.28
N SER A 420 -30.59 -9.54 5.84
CA SER A 420 -30.92 -9.41 4.42
C SER A 420 -30.25 -8.21 3.74
N SER A 421 -29.81 -7.20 4.49
CA SER A 421 -29.16 -5.99 3.97
C SER A 421 -28.14 -5.39 4.95
N ILE A 422 -27.18 -4.64 4.42
CA ILE A 422 -26.19 -3.87 5.17
C ILE A 422 -26.88 -2.79 6.00
N TYR A 423 -27.97 -2.17 5.52
CA TYR A 423 -28.77 -1.26 6.34
C TYR A 423 -29.26 -1.93 7.64
N ASN A 424 -29.80 -3.16 7.56
CA ASN A 424 -30.20 -3.91 8.74
C ASN A 424 -29.02 -4.26 9.67
N TYR A 425 -27.82 -4.44 9.10
CA TYR A 425 -26.60 -4.55 9.89
C TYR A 425 -26.28 -3.23 10.62
N TYR A 426 -26.35 -2.07 9.95
CA TYR A 426 -26.08 -0.77 10.58
C TYR A 426 -27.03 -0.50 11.76
N LEU A 427 -28.33 -0.81 11.59
CA LEU A 427 -29.29 -0.69 12.68
C LEU A 427 -28.90 -1.54 13.90
N LYS A 428 -28.46 -2.79 13.67
CA LYS A 428 -28.07 -3.70 14.75
C LYS A 428 -26.72 -3.36 15.37
N ALA A 429 -25.75 -2.93 14.56
CA ALA A 429 -24.37 -2.73 14.96
C ALA A 429 -24.12 -1.39 15.65
N TYR A 430 -25.02 -0.42 15.43
CA TYR A 430 -24.87 0.96 15.91
C TYR A 430 -26.13 1.48 16.63
N ASP A 431 -26.90 0.61 17.28
CA ASP A 431 -28.02 0.99 18.17
C ASP A 431 -29.18 1.77 17.53
N GLY A 432 -29.45 1.53 16.24
CA GLY A 432 -30.57 2.15 15.52
C GLY A 432 -30.36 3.62 15.15
N GLU A 433 -31.25 4.17 14.33
CA GLU A 433 -31.05 5.46 13.64
C GLU A 433 -30.96 6.67 14.56
N ASP A 434 -31.60 6.61 15.72
CA ASP A 434 -31.64 7.72 16.69
C ASP A 434 -30.34 7.88 17.48
N SER A 435 -29.46 6.87 17.44
CA SER A 435 -28.23 6.84 18.22
C SER A 435 -27.14 7.74 17.62
N VAL A 436 -26.26 8.25 18.47
CA VAL A 436 -25.08 9.01 18.04
C VAL A 436 -24.11 8.11 17.27
N LEU A 437 -24.03 6.83 17.64
CA LEU A 437 -23.18 5.83 16.98
C LEU A 437 -23.61 5.61 15.54
N TYR A 438 -24.91 5.44 15.30
CA TYR A 438 -25.46 5.23 13.97
C TYR A 438 -25.22 6.46 13.10
N ARG A 439 -25.54 7.66 13.59
CA ARG A 439 -25.31 8.90 12.83
C ARG A 439 -23.85 9.07 12.46
N LYS A 440 -22.92 8.72 13.38
CA LYS A 440 -21.49 8.78 13.09
C LYS A 440 -21.05 7.73 12.06
N ALA A 441 -21.52 6.50 12.19
CA ALA A 441 -21.24 5.42 11.24
C ALA A 441 -21.81 5.74 9.85
N GLN A 442 -23.04 6.26 9.77
CA GLN A 442 -23.68 6.70 8.54
C GLN A 442 -22.92 7.87 7.89
N GLN A 443 -22.46 8.85 8.67
CA GLN A 443 -21.63 9.93 8.15
C GLN A 443 -20.32 9.39 7.56
N ASN A 444 -19.61 8.51 8.29
CA ASN A 444 -18.37 7.89 7.81
C ASN A 444 -18.62 7.07 6.52
N PHE A 445 -19.76 6.38 6.44
CA PHE A 445 -20.18 5.66 5.25
C PHE A 445 -20.39 6.60 4.07
N VAL A 446 -21.15 7.70 4.24
CA VAL A 446 -21.40 8.69 3.18
C VAL A 446 -20.10 9.31 2.67
N GLU A 447 -19.21 9.74 3.58
CA GLU A 447 -17.93 10.38 3.24
C GLU A 447 -17.00 9.45 2.46
N SER A 448 -16.98 8.16 2.81
CA SER A 448 -16.16 7.15 2.11
C SER A 448 -16.79 6.65 0.81
N MET A 449 -18.11 6.48 0.79
CA MET A 449 -18.87 6.11 -0.40
C MET A 449 -18.72 7.16 -1.51
N ALA A 450 -18.75 8.45 -1.17
CA ALA A 450 -18.52 9.53 -2.14
C ALA A 450 -17.13 9.41 -2.80
N GLY A 451 -16.08 9.23 -2.01
CA GLY A 451 -14.71 9.11 -2.51
C GLY A 451 -14.52 7.89 -3.41
N TYR A 452 -14.92 6.70 -2.95
CA TYR A 452 -14.77 5.49 -3.75
C TYR A 452 -15.67 5.47 -4.99
N SER A 453 -16.80 6.19 -5.00
CA SER A 453 -17.63 6.36 -6.21
C SER A 453 -16.88 7.12 -7.30
N ILE A 454 -16.24 8.24 -6.95
CA ILE A 454 -15.44 9.04 -7.90
C ILE A 454 -14.23 8.26 -8.38
N ILE A 455 -13.50 7.61 -7.48
CA ILE A 455 -12.33 6.81 -7.83
C ILE A 455 -12.72 5.67 -8.78
N SER A 456 -13.79 4.94 -8.47
CA SER A 456 -14.24 3.84 -9.34
C SER A 456 -14.64 4.34 -10.73
N TYR A 457 -15.28 5.51 -10.81
CA TYR A 457 -15.63 6.13 -12.07
C TYR A 457 -14.41 6.60 -12.87
N ILE A 458 -13.54 7.43 -12.27
CA ILE A 458 -12.39 8.04 -12.96
C ILE A 458 -11.35 6.99 -13.33
N LEU A 459 -11.07 6.03 -12.45
CA LEU A 459 -10.08 4.98 -12.71
C LEU A 459 -10.66 3.77 -13.47
N GLN A 460 -11.99 3.72 -13.66
CA GLN A 460 -12.67 2.57 -14.25
C GLN A 460 -12.35 1.26 -13.53
N ILE A 461 -12.37 1.30 -12.19
CA ILE A 461 -12.16 0.10 -11.37
C ILE A 461 -13.32 -0.86 -11.63
N LYS A 462 -12.99 -2.09 -12.03
CA LYS A 462 -13.97 -3.15 -12.32
C LYS A 462 -14.07 -4.15 -11.16
N ASP A 463 -14.91 -5.17 -11.33
CA ASP A 463 -15.07 -6.27 -10.37
C ASP A 463 -15.57 -5.78 -9.01
N ARG A 464 -16.51 -4.82 -9.01
CA ARG A 464 -17.04 -4.22 -7.77
C ARG A 464 -18.23 -5.02 -7.25
N HIS A 465 -17.96 -6.16 -6.64
CA HIS A 465 -18.98 -7.00 -5.95
C HIS A 465 -18.87 -6.93 -4.43
N ASN A 466 -19.84 -7.50 -3.70
CA ASN A 466 -19.93 -7.43 -2.22
C ASN A 466 -18.76 -8.11 -1.47
N GLY A 467 -17.90 -8.83 -2.19
CA GLY A 467 -16.66 -9.40 -1.66
C GLY A 467 -15.50 -8.39 -1.63
N ASN A 468 -15.50 -7.43 -2.57
CA ASN A 468 -14.46 -6.40 -2.73
C ASN A 468 -14.84 -5.06 -2.07
N LEU A 469 -16.05 -4.98 -1.51
CA LEU A 469 -16.53 -3.85 -0.70
C LEU A 469 -16.48 -4.24 0.77
N MET A 470 -15.62 -3.58 1.55
CA MET A 470 -15.46 -3.80 2.98
C MET A 470 -16.11 -2.68 3.78
N ILE A 471 -16.69 -3.02 4.92
CA ILE A 471 -17.11 -2.05 5.94
C ILE A 471 -16.15 -2.18 7.12
N ARG A 472 -15.64 -1.06 7.60
CA ARG A 472 -14.85 -0.98 8.83
C ARG A 472 -15.75 -0.86 10.05
N ARG A 473 -15.23 -1.20 11.23
CA ARG A 473 -15.94 -1.11 12.51
C ARG A 473 -16.47 0.30 12.84
N ASP A 474 -15.92 1.35 12.22
CA ASP A 474 -16.39 2.74 12.37
C ASP A 474 -17.50 3.12 11.38
N GLY A 475 -17.98 2.19 10.55
CA GLY A 475 -18.98 2.44 9.51
C GLY A 475 -18.43 2.97 8.19
N SER A 476 -17.11 3.17 8.05
CA SER A 476 -16.55 3.58 6.75
C SER A 476 -16.52 2.42 5.74
N LEU A 477 -16.76 2.73 4.46
CA LEU A 477 -16.59 1.85 3.32
C LEU A 477 -15.12 1.87 2.86
N VAL A 478 -14.57 0.71 2.50
CA VAL A 478 -13.25 0.57 1.89
C VAL A 478 -13.34 -0.42 0.73
N HIS A 479 -12.89 -0.01 -0.45
CA HIS A 479 -12.73 -0.92 -1.59
C HIS A 479 -11.38 -1.64 -1.50
N ILE A 480 -11.35 -2.91 -1.89
CA ILE A 480 -10.11 -3.72 -2.02
C ILE A 480 -10.04 -4.38 -3.39
N ASP A 481 -8.89 -4.98 -3.69
CA ASP A 481 -8.63 -5.79 -4.89
C ASP A 481 -8.80 -4.98 -6.19
N PHE A 482 -7.86 -4.08 -6.46
CA PHE A 482 -7.82 -3.19 -7.62
C PHE A 482 -7.13 -3.81 -8.85
N GLY A 483 -7.09 -5.15 -8.95
CA GLY A 483 -6.44 -5.87 -10.06
C GLY A 483 -7.04 -5.61 -11.46
N PHE A 484 -8.22 -4.97 -11.53
CA PHE A 484 -8.89 -4.58 -12.77
C PHE A 484 -9.13 -3.06 -12.80
N LEU A 485 -8.31 -2.37 -13.58
CA LEU A 485 -8.15 -0.92 -13.63
C LEU A 485 -8.08 -0.46 -15.10
N PHE A 486 -8.59 0.72 -15.41
CA PHE A 486 -8.60 1.30 -16.76
C PHE A 486 -9.30 0.42 -17.80
N VAL A 487 -8.55 -0.31 -18.64
CA VAL A 487 -9.10 -1.10 -19.75
C VAL A 487 -9.24 -2.59 -19.43
N THR A 488 -8.71 -3.06 -18.29
CA THR A 488 -8.82 -4.46 -17.91
C THR A 488 -10.16 -4.76 -17.25
N SER A 489 -10.77 -5.87 -17.66
CA SER A 489 -12.05 -6.38 -17.12
C SER A 489 -11.94 -7.87 -16.82
N PRO A 490 -12.59 -8.37 -15.76
CA PRO A 490 -12.66 -9.80 -15.48
C PRO A 490 -13.20 -10.59 -16.69
N GLY A 491 -12.46 -11.63 -17.10
CA GLY A 491 -12.88 -12.51 -18.21
C GLY A 491 -12.98 -11.84 -19.59
N GLY A 492 -12.47 -10.62 -19.77
CA GLY A 492 -12.49 -9.91 -21.06
C GLY A 492 -13.87 -9.40 -21.51
N LEU A 493 -14.88 -9.49 -20.65
CA LEU A 493 -16.24 -9.04 -20.92
C LEU A 493 -16.55 -7.79 -20.10
N ASN A 494 -16.95 -6.70 -20.76
CA ASN A 494 -17.33 -5.45 -20.10
C ASN A 494 -18.77 -5.56 -19.54
N PHE A 495 -18.94 -6.28 -18.44
CA PHE A 495 -20.23 -6.45 -17.77
C PHE A 495 -20.72 -5.17 -17.06
N GLU A 496 -19.81 -4.29 -16.64
CA GLU A 496 -20.13 -3.09 -15.86
C GLU A 496 -20.18 -1.83 -16.73
N SER A 497 -21.38 -1.30 -16.95
CA SER A 497 -21.59 0.02 -17.58
C SER A 497 -22.09 1.09 -16.63
N ALA A 498 -22.37 0.74 -15.37
CA ALA A 498 -22.68 1.73 -14.36
C ALA A 498 -21.40 2.52 -14.03
N PRO A 499 -21.48 3.86 -13.83
CA PRO A 499 -20.32 4.67 -13.45
C PRO A 499 -19.57 4.13 -12.23
N PHE A 500 -20.33 3.73 -11.21
CA PHE A 500 -19.89 3.08 -9.98
C PHE A 500 -21.03 2.29 -9.35
N LYS A 501 -20.72 1.41 -8.39
CA LYS A 501 -21.73 0.60 -7.69
C LYS A 501 -22.49 1.43 -6.65
N LEU A 502 -23.78 1.64 -6.88
CA LEU A 502 -24.70 2.28 -5.93
C LEU A 502 -26.01 1.47 -5.86
N SER A 503 -25.94 0.29 -5.22
CA SER A 503 -27.12 -0.57 -5.06
C SER A 503 -28.14 0.03 -4.09
N GLN A 504 -29.39 -0.42 -4.17
CA GLN A 504 -30.45 0.02 -3.26
C GLN A 504 -30.05 -0.14 -1.79
N GLU A 505 -29.40 -1.25 -1.44
CA GLU A 505 -28.88 -1.50 -0.09
C GLU A 505 -27.91 -0.43 0.42
N LEU A 506 -27.07 0.15 -0.45
CA LEU A 506 -26.15 1.23 -0.06
C LEU A 506 -26.91 2.56 0.08
N ILE A 507 -27.93 2.80 -0.74
CA ILE A 507 -28.82 3.96 -0.63
C ILE A 507 -29.62 3.89 0.67
N ASP A 508 -30.06 2.70 1.07
CA ASP A 508 -30.81 2.49 2.31
C ASP A 508 -29.93 2.76 3.55
N VAL A 509 -28.64 2.44 3.52
CA VAL A 509 -27.69 2.85 4.59
C VAL A 509 -27.64 4.37 4.76
N MET A 510 -27.82 5.12 3.67
CA MET A 510 -27.91 6.58 3.70
C MET A 510 -29.31 7.09 4.09
N GLY A 511 -30.27 6.22 4.44
CA GLY A 511 -31.64 6.61 4.78
C GLY A 511 -32.58 6.81 3.58
N GLY A 512 -32.18 6.35 2.38
CA GLY A 512 -33.00 6.44 1.17
C GLY A 512 -32.69 7.65 0.28
N ALA A 513 -33.20 7.65 -0.95
CA ALA A 513 -32.86 8.65 -1.98
C ALA A 513 -33.35 10.08 -1.67
N SER A 514 -34.28 10.24 -0.72
CA SER A 514 -34.82 11.53 -0.29
C SER A 514 -34.25 12.02 1.05
N SER A 515 -33.27 11.32 1.64
CA SER A 515 -32.71 11.69 2.93
C SER A 515 -31.68 12.82 2.83
N ASP A 516 -31.44 13.49 3.96
CA ASP A 516 -30.37 14.48 4.09
C ASP A 516 -28.98 13.85 3.89
N ALA A 517 -28.77 12.62 4.37
CA ALA A 517 -27.50 11.92 4.19
C ALA A 517 -27.24 11.55 2.73
N PHE A 518 -28.27 11.17 1.95
CA PHE A 518 -28.12 10.96 0.51
C PHE A 518 -27.92 12.29 -0.24
N ASN A 519 -28.55 13.38 0.20
CA ASN A 519 -28.29 14.71 -0.34
C ASN A 519 -26.85 15.16 -0.05
N TYR A 520 -26.33 14.91 1.16
CA TYR A 520 -24.94 15.15 1.52
C TYR A 520 -23.98 14.33 0.66
N PHE A 521 -24.28 13.05 0.41
CA PHE A 521 -23.54 12.22 -0.56
C PHE A 521 -23.49 12.88 -1.95
N ARG A 522 -24.61 13.39 -2.46
CA ARG A 522 -24.66 14.07 -3.77
C ARG A 522 -23.80 15.33 -3.81
N ILE A 523 -23.81 16.13 -2.74
CA ILE A 523 -22.97 17.31 -2.60
C ILE A 523 -21.49 16.90 -2.63
N LEU A 524 -21.10 15.93 -1.79
CA LEU A 524 -19.73 15.43 -1.74
C LEU A 524 -19.26 14.87 -3.08
N VAL A 525 -20.11 14.13 -3.81
CA VAL A 525 -19.75 13.61 -5.14
C VAL A 525 -19.44 14.75 -6.11
N TYR A 526 -20.24 15.82 -6.13
CA TYR A 526 -19.96 16.97 -6.98
C TYR A 526 -18.67 17.68 -6.56
N GLU A 527 -18.52 18.04 -5.28
CA GLU A 527 -17.36 18.80 -4.79
C GLU A 527 -16.05 18.02 -4.96
N ALA A 528 -16.05 16.73 -4.64
CA ALA A 528 -14.86 15.90 -4.77
C ALA A 528 -14.52 15.59 -6.23
N LEU A 529 -15.50 15.51 -7.13
CA LEU A 529 -15.26 15.38 -8.56
C LEU A 529 -14.69 16.68 -9.15
N ALA A 530 -15.23 17.84 -8.74
CA ALA A 530 -14.72 19.16 -9.14
C ALA A 530 -13.28 19.40 -8.65
N ALA A 531 -12.99 19.10 -7.39
CA ALA A 531 -11.63 19.19 -6.85
C ALA A 531 -10.64 18.27 -7.59
N ALA A 532 -11.07 17.04 -7.91
CA ALA A 532 -10.26 16.12 -8.70
C ALA A 532 -10.05 16.61 -10.14
N ARG A 533 -11.03 17.28 -10.75
CA ARG A 533 -10.90 17.93 -12.07
C ARG A 533 -9.90 19.07 -12.04
N GLU A 534 -9.96 19.94 -11.04
CA GLU A 534 -9.02 21.06 -10.89
C GLU A 534 -7.56 20.57 -10.78
N ARG A 535 -7.36 19.38 -10.22
CA ARG A 535 -6.04 18.76 -10.02
C ARG A 535 -5.83 17.51 -10.88
N CYS A 536 -6.50 17.42 -12.02
CA CYS A 536 -6.46 16.22 -12.86
C CYS A 536 -5.05 15.93 -13.41
N GLU A 537 -4.23 16.96 -13.63
CA GLU A 537 -2.85 16.81 -14.12
C GLU A 537 -1.96 15.99 -13.17
N ASP A 538 -2.17 16.06 -11.85
CA ASP A 538 -1.38 15.27 -10.89
C ASP A 538 -1.66 13.78 -11.07
N ILE A 539 -2.92 13.42 -11.30
CA ILE A 539 -3.38 12.04 -11.54
C ILE A 539 -2.90 11.58 -12.92
N LEU A 540 -3.07 12.43 -13.94
CA LEU A 540 -2.67 12.13 -15.31
C LEU A 540 -1.16 11.96 -15.44
N ALA A 541 -0.35 12.74 -14.71
CA ALA A 541 1.10 12.61 -14.70
C ALA A 541 1.57 11.25 -14.22
N LEU A 542 1.05 10.77 -13.09
CA LEU A 542 1.40 9.46 -12.53
C LEU A 542 1.14 8.32 -13.52
N VAL A 543 0.07 8.42 -14.29
CA VAL A 543 -0.32 7.41 -15.29
C VAL A 543 0.47 7.60 -16.60
N SER A 544 0.66 8.84 -17.04
CA SER A 544 1.30 9.14 -18.33
C SER A 544 2.77 8.76 -18.35
N ILE A 545 3.48 8.97 -17.23
CA ILE A 545 4.90 8.61 -17.08
C ILE A 545 5.14 7.11 -17.33
N LEU A 546 4.15 6.26 -17.00
CA LEU A 546 4.23 4.81 -17.13
C LEU A 546 3.87 4.29 -18.52
N THR A 547 3.49 5.15 -19.47
CA THR A 547 3.03 4.72 -20.80
C THR A 547 4.10 4.07 -21.68
N PRO A 548 5.36 4.55 -21.74
CA PRO A 548 6.35 4.00 -22.66
C PRO A 548 6.83 2.60 -22.24
N ASN A 549 6.73 1.60 -23.12
CA ASN A 549 7.18 0.22 -22.84
C ASN A 549 6.59 -0.38 -21.54
N ASN A 550 5.35 -0.02 -21.21
CA ASN A 550 4.67 -0.45 -19.98
C ASN A 550 4.49 -1.97 -19.88
N ALA A 551 4.67 -2.51 -18.66
CA ALA A 551 4.52 -3.92 -18.35
C ALA A 551 3.16 -4.31 -17.74
N MET A 552 2.29 -3.33 -17.44
CA MET A 552 1.00 -3.55 -16.77
C MET A 552 -0.16 -3.74 -17.76
N PRO A 553 -0.97 -4.80 -17.62
CA PRO A 553 -2.10 -5.07 -18.51
C PRO A 553 -3.16 -3.96 -18.58
N CYS A 554 -3.37 -3.18 -17.51
CA CYS A 554 -4.39 -2.12 -17.44
C CYS A 554 -4.27 -1.02 -18.51
N PHE A 555 -3.11 -0.85 -19.13
CA PHE A 555 -2.93 0.14 -20.20
C PHE A 555 -3.36 -0.37 -21.58
N GLY A 556 -3.59 -1.68 -21.73
CA GLY A 556 -3.97 -2.30 -23.00
C GLY A 556 -2.90 -2.18 -24.08
N ALA A 557 -3.31 -2.34 -25.33
CA ALA A 557 -2.42 -2.28 -26.50
C ALA A 557 -2.02 -0.85 -26.89
N ASP A 558 -2.83 0.17 -26.53
CA ASP A 558 -2.52 1.59 -26.71
C ASP A 558 -2.55 2.31 -25.34
N PRO A 559 -1.40 2.36 -24.63
CA PRO A 559 -1.29 3.09 -23.37
C PRO A 559 -1.67 4.58 -23.49
N GLY A 560 -1.43 5.20 -24.64
CA GLY A 560 -1.82 6.59 -24.89
C GLY A 560 -3.33 6.76 -24.94
N ALA A 561 -4.07 5.79 -25.52
CA ALA A 561 -5.53 5.77 -25.47
C ALA A 561 -6.05 5.65 -24.03
N ALA A 562 -5.41 4.84 -23.18
CA ALA A 562 -5.80 4.72 -21.77
C ALA A 562 -5.71 6.08 -21.05
N VAL A 563 -4.64 6.85 -21.28
CA VAL A 563 -4.49 8.22 -20.74
C VAL A 563 -5.52 9.18 -21.31
N ARG A 564 -5.77 9.16 -22.63
CA ARG A 564 -6.79 10.03 -23.26
C ARG A 564 -8.20 9.73 -22.71
N GLN A 565 -8.53 8.46 -22.52
CA GLN A 565 -9.80 8.04 -21.92
C GLN A 565 -9.89 8.47 -20.46
N LEU A 566 -8.79 8.39 -19.69
CA LEU A 566 -8.72 8.90 -18.32
C LEU A 566 -8.98 10.40 -18.26
N ARG A 567 -8.28 11.18 -19.10
CA ARG A 567 -8.50 12.63 -19.22
C ARG A 567 -9.95 12.96 -19.57
N GLY A 568 -10.53 12.26 -20.55
CA GLY A 568 -11.91 12.47 -20.99
C GLY A 568 -12.96 12.29 -19.89
N ARG A 569 -12.65 11.54 -18.81
CA ARG A 569 -13.58 11.34 -17.67
C ARG A 569 -13.60 12.50 -16.68
N PHE A 570 -12.62 13.41 -16.73
CA PHE A 570 -12.68 14.65 -15.93
C PHE A 570 -13.62 15.70 -16.53
N ARG A 571 -13.99 15.54 -17.81
CA ARG A 571 -14.94 16.38 -18.57
C ARG A 571 -14.56 17.85 -18.60
N ASP A 572 -13.32 18.13 -19.02
CA ASP A 572 -12.83 19.50 -19.24
C ASP A 572 -13.65 20.27 -20.28
N ASP A 573 -14.39 19.55 -21.15
CA ASP A 573 -15.33 20.10 -22.13
C ASP A 573 -16.53 20.84 -21.50
N LEU A 574 -16.88 20.52 -20.25
CA LEU A 574 -18.00 21.16 -19.55
C LEU A 574 -17.54 22.45 -18.86
N LEU A 575 -17.70 23.59 -19.56
CA LEU A 575 -17.19 24.89 -19.10
C LEU A 575 -18.07 25.57 -18.04
N SER A 576 -19.35 25.23 -17.97
CA SER A 576 -20.30 25.79 -17.00
C SER A 576 -20.39 24.89 -15.77
N GLU A 577 -20.33 25.49 -14.57
CA GLU A 577 -20.57 24.80 -13.31
C GLU A 577 -21.95 24.14 -13.27
N ALA A 578 -22.96 24.74 -13.93
CA ALA A 578 -24.30 24.17 -14.01
C ALA A 578 -24.32 22.87 -14.81
N ASP A 579 -23.64 22.84 -15.96
CA ASP A 579 -23.56 21.64 -16.81
C ASP A 579 -22.75 20.54 -16.10
N TYR A 580 -21.69 20.93 -15.38
CA TYR A 580 -20.89 19.99 -14.58
C TYR A 580 -21.70 19.39 -13.42
N ALA A 581 -22.50 20.20 -12.74
CA ALA A 581 -23.40 19.74 -11.69
C ALA A 581 -24.49 18.79 -12.22
N VAL A 582 -25.03 19.06 -13.41
CA VAL A 582 -25.96 18.15 -14.11
C VAL A 582 -25.27 16.83 -14.42
N TYR A 583 -24.06 16.88 -14.97
CA TYR A 583 -23.26 15.68 -15.25
C TYR A 583 -22.97 14.85 -13.99
N ALA A 584 -22.53 15.48 -12.90
CA ALA A 584 -22.30 14.79 -11.62
C ALA A 584 -23.59 14.13 -11.09
N LYS A 585 -24.73 14.80 -11.22
CA LYS A 585 -26.05 14.25 -10.88
C LYS A 585 -26.40 13.05 -11.76
N GLU A 586 -26.15 13.11 -13.06
CA GLU A 586 -26.39 12.00 -13.99
C GLU A 586 -25.56 10.77 -13.66
N LEU A 587 -24.30 10.93 -13.23
CA LEU A 587 -23.49 9.80 -12.76
C LEU A 587 -24.17 9.05 -11.62
N ILE A 588 -24.72 9.77 -10.64
CA ILE A 588 -25.43 9.19 -9.50
C ILE A 588 -26.71 8.48 -9.96
N VAL A 589 -27.52 9.14 -10.80
CA VAL A 589 -28.77 8.56 -11.31
C VAL A 589 -28.52 7.29 -12.13
N ASN A 590 -27.49 7.30 -12.98
CA ASN A 590 -27.13 6.15 -13.81
C ASN A 590 -26.54 4.98 -13.00
N SER A 591 -25.99 5.27 -11.83
CA SER A 591 -25.47 4.28 -10.88
C SER A 591 -26.53 3.69 -9.96
N ALA A 592 -27.55 4.46 -9.57
CA ALA A 592 -28.55 4.07 -8.60
C ALA A 592 -29.36 2.82 -9.04
N ASP A 593 -29.27 1.76 -8.23
CA ASP A 593 -29.91 0.45 -8.45
C ASP A 593 -29.78 -0.11 -9.88
N ASN A 594 -28.61 0.11 -10.49
CA ASN A 594 -28.38 -0.28 -11.88
C ASN A 594 -28.53 -1.80 -12.07
N TRP A 595 -29.37 -2.19 -13.04
CA TRP A 595 -29.69 -3.60 -13.31
C TRP A 595 -28.48 -4.45 -13.70
N ARG A 596 -27.45 -3.86 -14.35
CA ARG A 596 -26.23 -4.59 -14.73
C ARG A 596 -25.36 -4.91 -13.52
N THR A 597 -25.27 -3.99 -12.55
CA THR A 597 -24.60 -4.24 -11.27
C THR A 597 -25.28 -5.36 -10.50
N ARG A 598 -26.62 -5.38 -10.45
CA ARG A 598 -27.38 -6.50 -9.84
C ARG A 598 -27.12 -7.83 -10.54
N ARG A 599 -27.08 -7.84 -11.87
CA ARG A 599 -26.76 -9.05 -12.65
C ARG A 599 -25.34 -9.54 -12.38
N TYR A 600 -24.39 -8.63 -12.19
CA TYR A 600 -23.02 -8.99 -11.84
C TYR A 600 -22.92 -9.60 -10.44
N ASP A 601 -23.63 -9.03 -9.45
CA ASP A 601 -23.72 -9.61 -8.11
C ASP A 601 -24.38 -11.01 -8.15
N GLN A 602 -25.42 -11.21 -8.97
CA GLN A 602 -26.03 -12.53 -9.19
C GLN A 602 -25.03 -13.52 -9.80
N PHE A 603 -24.24 -13.08 -10.78
CA PHE A 603 -23.20 -13.90 -11.39
C PHE A 603 -22.14 -14.32 -10.35
N GLN A 604 -21.67 -13.37 -9.53
CA GLN A 604 -20.73 -13.63 -8.45
C GLN A 604 -21.33 -14.52 -7.34
N SER A 605 -22.62 -14.37 -7.05
CA SER A 605 -23.36 -15.27 -6.16
C SER A 605 -23.40 -16.70 -6.69
N LEU A 606 -23.66 -16.89 -7.99
CA LEU A 606 -23.75 -18.21 -8.62
C LEU A 606 -22.38 -18.88 -8.74
N GLN A 607 -21.34 -18.13 -9.13
CA GLN A 607 -20.01 -18.67 -9.37
C GLN A 607 -19.20 -18.84 -8.08
N ASN A 608 -19.21 -17.81 -7.23
CA ASN A 608 -18.30 -17.67 -6.09
C ASN A 608 -19.02 -17.70 -4.73
N GLY A 609 -20.36 -17.76 -4.70
CA GLY A 609 -21.14 -17.81 -3.46
C GLY A 609 -21.12 -16.50 -2.67
N ILE A 610 -20.96 -15.36 -3.35
CA ILE A 610 -20.91 -14.02 -2.77
C ILE A 610 -22.34 -13.43 -2.70
N LEU A 611 -22.82 -13.10 -1.49
CA LEU A 611 -24.17 -12.62 -1.19
C LEU A 611 -24.37 -11.11 -1.37
#